data_AF-A0AAE1QF63-F1
#
_entry.id   AF-A0AAE1QF63-F1
#
_cell.length_a   1.000
_cell.length_b   1.000
_cell.length_c   1.000
_cell.angle_alpha   90.00
_cell.angle_beta   90.00
_cell.angle_gamma   90.00
#
_symmetry.space_group_name_H-M   'P 1'
#
loop_
_entity.id
_entity.type
_entity.pdbx_description
1 polymer ?
#
loop_
_entity_poly.entity_id
_entity_poly.type
_entity_poly.pdbx_seq_one_letter_code
_entity_poly.pdbx_strand_id
1 'polypeptide(L)'
;MQEGEVRELVEEQAMTPNDDELLEIVNKSDNENDEECVGEASHLHALTLENLGQAMSLTEQLKQFFYDIDPSMVRALKVMSEIENSIIPYKTLFQDMKRKQLSVAYHYILHKEACCYPYPLT
;
A
#
# COMPACT_ATOMS: atom_id res chain seq x y z
N MET A 1 21.96 13.89 -45.59
CA MET A 1 21.10 12.72 -45.33
C MET A 1 22.03 11.52 -45.16
N GLN A 2 22.17 11.01 -43.94
CA GLN A 2 22.69 9.69 -43.62
C GLN A 2 22.23 9.40 -42.18
N GLU A 3 20.91 9.29 -42.02
CA GLU A 3 20.27 8.69 -40.86
C GLU A 3 19.89 7.28 -41.29
N GLY A 4 20.68 6.27 -40.93
CA GLY A 4 20.50 4.93 -41.49
C GLY A 4 21.05 3.74 -40.72
N GLU A 5 21.70 3.90 -39.56
CA GLU A 5 22.36 2.77 -38.87
C GLU A 5 22.22 2.82 -37.34
N VAL A 6 21.04 3.18 -36.81
CA VAL A 6 20.77 3.11 -35.34
C VAL A 6 19.49 2.31 -35.03
N ARG A 7 19.05 1.45 -35.95
CA ARG A 7 17.81 0.66 -35.80
C ARG A 7 18.00 -0.85 -35.86
N GLU A 8 19.20 -1.34 -35.55
CA GLU A 8 19.50 -2.78 -35.56
C GLU A 8 20.19 -3.25 -34.27
N LEU A 9 19.75 -2.74 -33.11
CA LEU A 9 20.22 -3.20 -31.80
C LEU A 9 19.07 -3.47 -30.81
N VAL A 10 17.84 -3.60 -31.30
CA VAL A 10 16.64 -3.87 -30.46
C VAL A 10 15.95 -5.18 -30.91
N GLU A 11 16.71 -6.12 -31.48
CA GLU A 11 16.17 -7.42 -31.89
C GLU A 11 17.11 -8.57 -31.52
N GLU A 12 17.58 -8.66 -30.27
CA GLU A 12 18.13 -9.94 -29.78
C GLU A 12 18.17 -10.06 -28.25
N GLN A 13 17.04 -9.88 -27.56
CA GLN A 13 16.80 -10.45 -26.22
C GLN A 13 15.35 -10.26 -25.73
N ALA A 14 14.37 -10.68 -26.54
CA ALA A 14 13.06 -11.04 -25.99
C ALA A 14 13.10 -12.52 -25.63
N MET A 15 13.86 -12.87 -24.58
CA MET A 15 13.71 -14.16 -23.92
C MET A 15 12.36 -14.09 -23.20
N THR A 16 11.30 -14.65 -23.80
CA THR A 16 10.05 -14.86 -23.08
C THR A 16 10.37 -15.79 -21.91
N PRO A 17 10.27 -15.34 -20.64
CA PRO A 17 10.57 -16.19 -19.52
C PRO A 17 9.65 -17.40 -19.57
N ASN A 18 10.23 -18.60 -19.57
CA ASN A 18 9.48 -19.84 -19.54
C ASN A 18 8.79 -19.98 -18.17
N ASP A 19 7.60 -20.56 -18.14
CA ASP A 19 6.81 -20.70 -16.90
C ASP A 19 7.57 -21.47 -15.81
N ASP A 20 8.47 -22.38 -16.21
CA ASP A 20 9.34 -23.12 -15.28
C ASP A 20 10.37 -22.23 -14.57
N GLU A 21 10.88 -21.19 -15.24
CA GLU A 21 11.84 -20.23 -14.67
C GLU A 21 11.15 -19.30 -13.66
N LEU A 22 9.89 -18.93 -13.93
CA LEU A 22 9.05 -18.19 -12.99
C LEU A 22 8.73 -19.02 -11.74
N LEU A 23 8.43 -20.31 -11.90
CA LEU A 23 8.19 -21.23 -10.79
C LEU A 23 9.44 -21.45 -9.94
N GLU A 24 10.63 -21.43 -10.53
CA GLU A 24 11.89 -21.52 -9.80
C GLU A 24 12.16 -20.28 -8.93
N ILE A 25 11.82 -19.09 -9.42
CA ILE A 25 11.94 -17.82 -8.66
C ILE A 25 10.94 -17.78 -7.49
N VAL A 26 9.71 -18.27 -7.72
CA VAL A 26 8.69 -18.39 -6.66
C VAL A 26 9.13 -19.38 -5.59
N ASN A 27 9.64 -20.56 -5.96
CA ASN A 27 10.10 -21.56 -5.00
C ASN A 27 11.37 -21.16 -4.23
N LYS A 28 12.23 -20.31 -4.81
CA LYS A 28 13.40 -19.76 -4.09
C LYS A 28 13.03 -18.72 -3.04
N SER A 29 11.87 -18.08 -3.18
CA SER A 29 11.44 -17.02 -2.26
C SER A 29 10.88 -17.55 -0.92
N ASP A 30 10.54 -18.84 -0.86
CA ASP A 30 9.89 -19.46 0.30
C ASP A 30 10.84 -20.26 1.21
N ASN A 31 12.16 -20.27 0.95
CA ASN A 31 13.10 -21.12 1.70
C ASN A 31 14.30 -20.40 2.33
N GLU A 32 14.11 -19.15 2.77
CA GLU A 32 15.01 -18.46 3.71
C GLU A 32 14.27 -18.20 5.02
N ASN A 33 13.96 -19.29 5.74
CA ASN A 33 13.66 -19.22 7.16
C ASN A 33 14.92 -19.69 7.90
N ASP A 34 15.75 -18.74 8.33
CA ASP A 34 16.69 -18.98 9.41
C ASP A 34 16.73 -17.77 10.36
N GLU A 35 16.50 -18.08 11.63
CA GLU A 35 16.43 -17.18 12.77
C GLU A 35 17.80 -16.54 13.05
N GLU A 36 17.93 -15.21 12.99
CA GLU A 36 18.75 -14.50 13.98
C GLU A 36 18.44 -13.00 14.05
N CYS A 37 18.32 -12.54 15.29
CA CYS A 37 18.17 -11.18 15.78
C CYS A 37 18.88 -10.09 14.93
N VAL A 38 18.13 -9.34 14.12
CA VAL A 38 18.57 -8.04 13.61
C VAL A 38 17.43 -7.02 13.70
N GLY A 39 17.52 -6.18 14.72
CA GLY A 39 17.10 -4.79 14.64
C GLY A 39 15.68 -4.50 15.11
N GLU A 40 15.63 -3.88 16.27
CA GLU A 40 14.57 -2.98 16.77
C GLU A 40 14.37 -1.74 15.85
N ALA A 41 14.48 -1.92 14.53
CA ALA A 41 14.42 -0.89 13.49
C ALA A 41 13.36 -1.17 12.41
N SER A 42 12.71 -2.35 12.40
CA SER A 42 11.78 -2.74 11.32
C SER A 42 10.31 -2.35 11.58
N HIS A 43 9.89 -2.16 12.83
CA HIS A 43 8.47 -1.87 13.15
C HIS A 43 8.08 -0.40 13.05
N LEU A 44 9.04 0.53 13.05
CA LEU A 44 8.79 1.99 13.01
C LEU A 44 8.34 2.50 11.63
N HIS A 45 8.50 1.69 10.57
CA HIS A 45 8.21 2.09 9.18
C HIS A 45 7.14 1.26 8.48
N ALA A 46 6.47 0.34 9.17
CA ALA A 46 5.38 -0.42 8.56
C ALA A 46 4.16 0.47 8.29
N LEU A 47 3.62 0.40 7.07
CA LEU A 47 2.36 1.04 6.68
C LEU A 47 1.16 0.27 7.27
N THR A 48 1.06 0.26 8.59
CA THR A 48 -0.07 -0.32 9.31
C THR A 48 -1.28 0.60 9.25
N LEU A 49 -2.48 0.03 9.46
CA LEU A 49 -3.71 0.81 9.51
C LEU A 49 -3.65 1.88 10.61
N GLU A 50 -3.05 1.56 11.75
CA GLU A 50 -2.86 2.48 12.87
C GLU A 50 -1.91 3.62 12.49
N ASN A 51 -0.72 3.31 11.97
CA ASN A 51 0.29 4.31 11.60
C ASN A 51 -0.23 5.26 10.52
N LEU A 52 -0.95 4.73 9.53
CA LEU A 52 -1.63 5.55 8.51
C LEU A 52 -2.71 6.44 9.15
N GLY A 53 -3.50 5.92 10.09
CA GLY A 53 -4.47 6.72 10.83
C GLY A 53 -3.83 7.86 11.62
N GLN A 54 -2.70 7.61 12.27
CA GLN A 54 -1.90 8.63 12.96
C GLN A 54 -1.38 9.69 11.97
N ALA A 55 -0.84 9.28 10.82
CA ALA A 55 -0.39 10.19 9.77
C ALA A 55 -1.51 11.10 9.24
N MET A 56 -2.73 10.56 9.07
CA MET A 56 -3.90 11.36 8.67
C MET A 56 -4.25 12.41 9.74
N SER A 57 -4.23 12.02 11.01
CA SER A 57 -4.49 12.94 12.13
C SER A 57 -3.45 14.06 12.20
N LEU A 58 -2.17 13.72 12.09
CA LEU A 58 -1.07 14.70 12.07
C LEU A 58 -1.19 15.67 10.90
N THR A 59 -1.65 15.19 9.75
CA THR A 59 -1.85 16.05 8.58
C THR A 59 -2.94 17.08 8.80
N GLU A 60 -4.06 16.72 9.43
CA GLU A 60 -5.11 17.68 9.76
C GLU A 60 -4.65 18.69 10.83
N GLN A 61 -3.88 18.25 11.82
CA GLN A 61 -3.26 19.16 12.80
C GLN A 61 -2.29 20.14 12.14
N LEU A 62 -1.47 19.66 11.19
CA LEU A 62 -0.54 20.50 10.45
C LEU A 62 -1.27 21.53 9.59
N LYS A 63 -2.38 21.17 8.96
CA LYS A 63 -3.23 22.13 8.24
C LYS A 63 -3.75 23.20 9.17
N GLN A 64 -4.29 22.83 10.33
CA GLN A 64 -4.80 23.77 11.34
C GLN A 64 -3.70 24.74 11.80
N PHE A 65 -2.49 24.24 12.04
CA PHE A 65 -1.34 25.06 12.40
C PHE A 65 -1.03 26.13 11.33
N PHE A 66 -1.14 25.79 10.04
CA PHE A 66 -0.95 26.76 8.96
C PHE A 66 -2.07 27.79 8.88
N TYR A 67 -3.33 27.42 9.17
CA TYR A 67 -4.43 28.37 9.29
C TYR A 67 -4.19 29.39 10.40
N ASP A 68 -3.67 28.94 11.54
CA ASP A 68 -3.42 29.80 12.71
C ASP A 68 -2.27 30.79 12.46
N ILE A 69 -1.23 30.36 11.73
CA ILE A 69 -0.03 31.17 11.45
C ILE A 69 -0.23 32.12 10.27
N ASP A 70 -1.05 31.75 9.30
CA ASP A 70 -1.36 32.58 8.14
C ASP A 70 -2.87 32.68 7.91
N PRO A 71 -3.57 33.52 8.71
CA PRO A 71 -5.01 33.72 8.57
C PRO A 71 -5.41 34.27 7.19
N SER A 72 -4.47 34.94 6.49
CA SER A 72 -4.67 35.44 5.13
C SER A 72 -4.65 34.34 4.07
N MET A 73 -4.17 33.15 4.44
CA MET A 73 -4.05 31.96 3.62
C MET A 73 -3.13 32.06 2.39
N VAL A 74 -2.47 33.19 2.15
CA VAL A 74 -1.68 33.44 0.94
C VAL A 74 -0.52 32.46 0.80
N ARG A 75 0.16 32.14 1.90
CA ARG A 75 1.26 31.16 1.93
C ARG A 75 0.76 29.78 2.34
N ALA A 76 -0.20 29.73 3.26
CA ALA A 76 -0.78 28.47 3.73
C ALA A 76 -1.36 27.63 2.58
N LEU A 77 -2.07 28.23 1.63
CA LEU A 77 -2.68 27.48 0.52
C LEU A 77 -1.66 26.73 -0.33
N LYS A 78 -0.52 27.35 -0.61
CA LYS A 78 0.55 26.69 -1.38
C LYS A 78 1.07 25.47 -0.64
N VAL A 79 1.37 25.61 0.64
CA VAL A 79 1.91 24.51 1.47
C VAL A 79 0.87 23.41 1.67
N MET A 80 -0.39 23.78 1.96
CA MET A 80 -1.49 22.85 2.12
C MET A 80 -1.76 22.04 0.85
N SER A 81 -1.66 22.67 -0.33
CA SER A 81 -1.80 21.96 -1.60
C SER A 81 -0.71 20.91 -1.79
N GLU A 82 0.55 21.23 -1.47
CA GLU A 82 1.65 20.27 -1.57
C GLU A 82 1.49 19.10 -0.59
N ILE A 83 1.07 19.40 0.65
CA ILE A 83 0.77 18.37 1.66
C ILE A 83 -0.37 17.46 1.18
N GLU A 84 -1.45 18.04 0.67
CA GLU A 84 -2.60 17.29 0.19
C GLU A 84 -2.22 16.38 -0.99
N ASN A 85 -1.49 16.91 -1.97
CA ASN A 85 -1.00 16.14 -3.12
C ASN A 85 -0.09 14.98 -2.68
N SER A 86 0.76 15.21 -1.70
CA SER A 86 1.70 14.21 -1.19
C SER A 86 1.00 13.08 -0.41
N ILE A 87 -0.14 13.38 0.24
CA ILE A 87 -0.82 12.40 1.10
C ILE A 87 -1.90 11.57 0.39
N ILE A 88 -2.36 11.97 -0.79
CA ILE A 88 -3.34 11.23 -1.60
C ILE A 88 -3.08 9.72 -1.66
N PRO A 89 -1.86 9.23 -2.03
CA PRO A 89 -1.63 7.79 -2.12
C PRO A 89 -1.84 7.07 -0.78
N TYR A 90 -1.44 7.70 0.32
CA TYR A 90 -1.61 7.15 1.67
C TYR A 90 -3.07 7.20 2.13
N LYS A 91 -3.83 8.23 1.74
CA LYS A 91 -5.28 8.29 1.98
C LYS A 91 -6.01 7.15 1.28
N THR A 92 -5.69 6.91 0.01
CA THR A 92 -6.27 5.80 -0.75
C THR A 92 -5.91 4.46 -0.09
N LEU A 93 -4.64 4.24 0.24
CA LEU A 93 -4.21 3.01 0.92
C LEU A 93 -4.93 2.81 2.26
N PHE A 94 -5.04 3.85 3.08
CA PHE A 94 -5.74 3.79 4.37
C PHE A 94 -7.21 3.38 4.20
N GLN A 95 -7.91 3.99 3.24
CA GLN A 95 -9.30 3.66 2.95
C GLN A 95 -9.44 2.20 2.46
N ASP A 96 -8.53 1.74 1.60
CA ASP A 96 -8.52 0.38 1.08
C ASP A 96 -8.31 -0.64 2.21
N MET A 97 -7.37 -0.38 3.12
CA MET A 97 -7.12 -1.22 4.28
C MET A 97 -8.33 -1.28 5.21
N LYS A 98 -9.01 -0.14 5.47
CA LYS A 98 -10.27 -0.13 6.23
C LYS A 98 -11.34 -0.99 5.58
N ARG A 99 -11.53 -0.88 4.26
CA ARG A 99 -12.53 -1.67 3.53
C ARG A 99 -12.23 -3.17 3.61
N LYS A 100 -10.97 -3.56 3.43
CA LYS A 100 -10.54 -4.96 3.56
C LYS A 100 -10.80 -5.50 4.97
N GLN A 101 -10.42 -4.77 6.00
CA GLN A 101 -10.64 -5.18 7.40
C GLN A 101 -12.13 -5.36 7.71
N LEU A 102 -12.98 -4.43 7.26
CA LEU A 102 -14.43 -4.53 7.41
C LEU A 102 -14.98 -5.74 6.65
N SER A 103 -14.54 -5.96 5.40
CA SER A 103 -14.98 -7.11 4.60
C SER A 103 -14.66 -8.44 5.27
N VAL A 104 -13.47 -8.58 5.85
CA VAL A 104 -13.08 -9.78 6.62
C VAL A 104 -13.96 -9.94 7.85
N ALA A 105 -14.21 -8.86 8.61
CA ALA A 105 -15.08 -8.90 9.78
C ALA A 105 -16.52 -9.32 9.43
N TYR A 106 -17.09 -8.76 8.37
CA TYR A 106 -18.43 -9.14 7.88
C TYR A 106 -18.49 -10.61 7.47
N HIS A 107 -17.51 -11.08 6.70
CA HIS A 107 -17.47 -12.48 6.27
C HIS A 107 -17.39 -13.45 7.47
N TYR A 108 -16.55 -13.12 8.47
CA TYR A 108 -16.44 -13.89 9.70
C TYR A 108 -17.75 -13.96 10.49
N ILE A 109 -18.46 -12.84 10.63
CA ILE A 109 -19.75 -12.78 11.34
C ILE A 109 -20.80 -13.64 10.61
N LEU A 110 -20.92 -13.50 9.29
CA LEU A 110 -21.89 -14.26 8.51
C LEU A 110 -21.62 -15.77 8.57
N HIS A 111 -20.35 -16.20 8.50
CA HIS A 111 -19.99 -17.60 8.68
C HIS A 111 -20.34 -18.13 10.07
N LYS A 112 -20.11 -17.33 11.12
CA LYS A 112 -20.44 -17.70 12.50
C LYS A 112 -21.96 -17.88 12.68
N GLU A 113 -22.76 -16.96 12.13
CA GLU A 113 -24.22 -17.06 12.20
C GLU A 113 -24.77 -18.25 11.40
N ALA A 114 -24.21 -18.54 10.22
CA ALA A 114 -24.59 -19.70 9.41
C ALA A 114 -24.28 -21.04 10.10
N CYS A 115 -23.19 -21.13 10.88
CA CYS A 115 -22.89 -22.33 11.67
C CYS A 115 -23.76 -22.50 12.92
N CYS A 116 -24.47 -21.45 13.36
CA CYS A 116 -25.29 -21.49 14.57
C CYS A 116 -26.78 -21.82 14.32
N TYR A 117 -27.22 -21.95 13.06
CA TYR A 117 -28.57 -22.43 12.73
C TYR A 117 -28.49 -23.79 12.03
N PRO A 118 -28.62 -24.93 12.76
CA PRO A 118 -28.91 -26.19 12.11
C PRO A 118 -30.31 -26.09 11.51
N TYR A 119 -30.41 -26.13 10.17
CA TYR A 119 -31.68 -26.36 9.49
C TYR A 119 -32.34 -27.61 10.10
N PRO A 120 -33.62 -27.57 10.50
CA PRO A 120 -34.28 -28.79 10.92
C PRO A 120 -34.34 -29.73 9.72
N LEU A 121 -33.67 -30.88 9.84
CA LEU A 121 -33.81 -31.99 8.90
C LEU A 121 -35.27 -32.45 8.99
N THR A 122 -36.04 -32.17 7.93
CA THR A 122 -37.40 -32.69 7.72
C THR A 122 -37.40 -34.19 7.51
#